data_AF-A0A1J4X5A8-F1
#
_entry.id   AF-A0A1J4X5A8-F1
#
_cell.length_a   1.000
_cell.length_b   1.000
_cell.length_c   1.000
_cell.angle_alpha   90.00
_cell.angle_beta   90.00
_cell.angle_gamma   90.00
#
_symmetry.space_group_name_H-M   'P 1'
#
loop_
_entity.id
_entity.type
_entity.pdbx_description
1 polymer ?
#
loop_
_entity_poly.entity_id
_entity_poly.type
_entity_poly.pdbx_seq_one_letter_code
_entity_poly.pdbx_strand_id
1 'polypeptide(L)'
;MTTFLGFIGLICSVLLIKYRERVAEMIGAGEWMEYAGGVYNVIILTAVFLFFFSVAALTGTLDFFLTPVRWLLPTPSPDTSLNMP
;
A
#
# COMPACT_ATOMS: atom_id res chain seq x y z
N MET A 1 4.53 14.11 11.25
CA MET A 1 5.30 12.97 10.70
C MET A 1 4.63 12.32 9.48
N THR A 2 3.29 12.30 9.39
CA THR A 2 2.52 11.72 8.26
C THR A 2 2.75 12.42 6.91
N THR A 3 2.87 13.75 6.90
CA THR A 3 3.05 14.53 5.66
C THR A 3 4.40 14.27 4.98
N PHE A 4 5.47 14.17 5.77
CA PHE A 4 6.81 13.87 5.25
C PHE A 4 6.87 12.47 4.64
N LEU A 5 6.22 11.49 5.27
CA LEU A 5 6.10 10.13 4.75
C LEU A 5 5.28 10.09 3.45
N GLY A 6 4.22 10.92 3.35
CA GLY A 6 3.44 11.09 2.12
C GLY A 6 4.28 11.63 0.95
N PHE A 7 5.14 12.63 1.19
CA PHE A 7 6.05 13.12 0.15
C PHE A 7 7.06 12.07 -0.30
N ILE A 8 7.63 11.31 0.63
CA ILE A 8 8.54 10.19 0.31
C ILE A 8 7.82 9.14 -0.53
N GLY A 9 6.61 8.74 -0.12
CA GLY A 9 5.81 7.76 -0.85
C GLY A 9 5.47 8.23 -2.26
N LEU A 10 5.18 9.52 -2.44
CA LEU A 10 4.90 10.11 -3.75
C LEU A 10 6.14 10.06 -4.64
N ILE A 11 7.31 10.46 -4.13
CA ILE A 11 8.58 10.35 -4.88
C ILE A 11 8.89 8.89 -5.22
N CYS A 12 8.74 7.97 -4.27
CA CYS A 12 8.94 6.54 -4.49
C CYS A 12 8.02 5.98 -5.57
N SER A 13 6.74 6.39 -5.62
CA SER A 13 5.81 5.93 -6.66
C SER A 13 6.26 6.34 -8.06
N VAL A 14 6.74 7.58 -8.21
CA VAL A 14 7.29 8.08 -9.48
C VAL A 14 8.57 7.33 -9.86
N LEU A 15 9.46 7.08 -8.89
CA LEU A 15 10.68 6.31 -9.12
C LEU A 15 10.38 4.85 -9.52
N LEU A 16 9.37 4.22 -8.92
CA LEU A 16 8.90 2.88 -9.29
C LEU A 16 8.40 2.82 -10.72
N ILE A 17 7.63 3.82 -11.18
CA ILE A 17 7.16 3.87 -12.57
C ILE A 17 8.32 4.13 -13.55
N LYS A 18 9.24 5.02 -13.16
CA LYS A 18 10.40 5.41 -13.98
C LYS A 18 11.40 4.27 -14.14
N TYR A 19 11.68 3.52 -13.07
CA TYR A 19 12.65 2.43 -13.05
C TYR A 19 12.00 1.04 -13.04
N ARG A 20 10.75 0.93 -13.51
CA ARG A 20 9.95 -0.31 -13.46
C ARG A 20 10.65 -1.53 -14.06
N GLU A 21 11.43 -1.34 -15.12
CA GLU A 21 12.20 -2.42 -15.78
C GLU A 21 13.28 -2.98 -14.87
N ARG A 22 14.12 -2.11 -14.31
CA ARG A 22 15.18 -2.52 -13.39
C ARG A 22 14.62 -3.13 -12.12
N VAL A 23 13.53 -2.59 -11.60
CA VAL A 23 12.86 -3.14 -10.42
C VAL A 23 12.24 -4.51 -10.74
N ALA A 24 11.67 -4.70 -11.93
CA ALA A 24 11.14 -5.99 -12.37
C ALA A 24 12.24 -7.05 -12.48
N GLU A 25 13.38 -6.69 -13.07
CA GLU A 25 14.55 -7.57 -13.17
C GLU A 25 15.13 -7.93 -11.81
N MET A 26 15.14 -6.99 -10.86
CA MET A 26 15.64 -7.22 -9.50
C MET A 26 14.71 -8.11 -8.65
N ILE A 27 13.39 -7.94 -8.78
CA ILE A 27 12.41 -8.73 -8.02
C ILE A 27 12.23 -10.13 -8.63
N GLY A 28 12.35 -10.23 -9.95
CA GLY A 28 12.08 -11.46 -10.69
C GLY A 28 10.59 -11.74 -10.87
N ALA A 29 10.29 -12.73 -11.72
CA ALA A 29 8.92 -13.14 -12.02
C ALA A 29 8.46 -14.29 -11.12
N GLY A 30 7.64 -13.98 -10.13
CA GLY A 30 6.90 -15.00 -9.39
C GLY A 30 5.75 -15.56 -10.23
N GLU A 31 5.44 -16.85 -10.09
CA GLU A 31 4.36 -17.53 -10.84
C GLU A 31 3.01 -16.83 -10.68
N TRP A 32 2.72 -16.29 -9.49
CA TRP A 32 1.47 -15.57 -9.24
C TRP A 32 1.37 -14.24 -10.00
N MET A 33 2.50 -13.65 -10.39
CA MET A 33 2.55 -12.37 -11.08
C MET A 33 2.07 -12.50 -12.53
N GLU A 34 2.17 -13.67 -13.16
CA GLU A 34 1.60 -13.89 -14.50
C GLU A 34 0.08 -13.70 -14.49
N TYR A 35 -0.64 -14.16 -13.46
CA TYR A 35 -2.09 -13.97 -13.36
C TYR A 35 -2.49 -12.49 -13.22
N ALA A 36 -1.57 -11.64 -12.73
CA ALA A 36 -1.77 -10.20 -12.62
C ALA A 36 -1.34 -9.42 -13.89
N GLY A 37 -0.98 -10.12 -14.98
CA GLY A 37 -0.50 -9.51 -16.23
C GLY A 37 1.02 -9.34 -16.29
N GLY A 38 1.76 -10.08 -15.46
CA GLY A 38 3.22 -10.07 -15.40
C GLY A 38 3.80 -9.08 -14.39
N VAL A 39 5.09 -9.24 -14.10
CA VAL A 39 5.85 -8.45 -13.10
C VAL A 39 5.75 -6.95 -13.33
N TYR A 40 5.82 -6.54 -14.60
CA TYR A 40 5.70 -5.15 -15.01
C TYR A 40 4.38 -4.53 -14.57
N ASN A 41 3.28 -5.26 -14.78
CA ASN A 41 1.96 -4.77 -14.45
C ASN A 41 1.77 -4.71 -12.92
N VAL A 42 2.32 -5.69 -12.20
CA VAL A 42 2.35 -5.70 -10.72
C VAL A 42 3.10 -4.49 -10.16
N ILE A 43 4.24 -4.14 -10.73
CA ILE A 43 5.01 -2.96 -10.30
C ILE A 43 4.25 -1.67 -10.56
N ILE A 44 3.61 -1.56 -11.74
CA ILE A 44 2.77 -0.40 -12.07
C ILE A 44 1.59 -0.28 -11.10
N LEU A 45 0.87 -1.38 -10.84
CA LEU A 45 -0.22 -1.44 -9.86
C LEU A 45 0.25 -1.01 -8.47
N THR A 46 1.40 -1.51 -8.05
CA THR A 46 2.00 -1.17 -6.75
C THR A 46 2.34 0.32 -6.68
N ALA A 47 2.93 0.88 -7.74
CA ALA A 47 3.28 2.29 -7.80
C ALA A 47 2.04 3.19 -7.80
N VAL A 48 0.99 2.82 -8.54
CA VAL A 48 -0.29 3.54 -8.55
C VAL A 48 -0.95 3.50 -7.17
N PHE A 49 -0.96 2.33 -6.52
CA PHE A 49 -1.49 2.18 -5.18
C PHE A 49 -0.73 3.07 -4.18
N LEU A 50 0.60 3.03 -4.22
CA LEU A 50 1.46 3.86 -3.38
C LEU A 50 1.23 5.36 -3.64
N PHE A 51 1.02 5.76 -4.89
CA PHE A 51 0.72 7.14 -5.26
C PHE A 51 -0.57 7.62 -4.61
N PHE A 52 -1.68 6.89 -4.75
CA PHE A 52 -2.96 7.26 -4.13
C PHE A 52 -2.87 7.29 -2.60
N PHE A 53 -2.16 6.34 -2.01
CA PHE A 53 -1.95 6.29 -0.56
C PHE A 53 -1.13 7.48 -0.06
N SER A 54 -0.13 7.89 -0.83
CA SER A 54 0.71 9.05 -0.54
C SER A 54 -0.08 10.35 -0.63
N VAL A 55 -0.93 10.48 -1.66
CA VAL A 55 -1.84 11.63 -1.80
C VAL A 55 -2.82 11.68 -0.63
N ALA A 56 -3.45 10.55 -0.27
CA ALA A 56 -4.36 10.47 0.88
C ALA A 56 -3.68 10.83 2.21
N ALA A 57 -2.40 10.45 2.37
CA ALA A 57 -1.60 10.82 3.54
C ALA A 57 -1.29 12.33 3.59
N LEU A 58 -1.08 12.97 2.44
CA LEU A 58 -0.85 14.42 2.34
C LEU A 58 -2.13 15.22 2.58
N THR A 59 -3.28 14.75 2.12
CA THR A 59 -4.59 15.41 2.30
C THR A 59 -5.25 15.09 3.64
N GLY A 60 -4.64 14.23 4.47
CA GLY A 60 -5.20 13.84 5.77
C GLY A 60 -6.42 12.92 5.69
N THR A 61 -6.73 12.37 4.51
CA THR A 61 -7.85 11.44 4.27
C THR A 61 -7.44 9.97 4.36
N LEU A 62 -6.27 9.70 4.93
CA LEU A 62 -5.72 8.35 5.14
C LEU A 62 -6.69 7.47 5.97
N ASP A 63 -7.34 8.04 6.97
CA ASP A 63 -8.34 7.34 7.78
C ASP A 63 -9.57 6.89 6.98
N PHE A 64 -10.00 7.68 6.00
CA PHE A 64 -11.10 7.31 5.11
C PHE A 64 -10.71 6.13 4.21
N PHE A 65 -9.50 6.15 3.65
CA PHE A 65 -8.98 5.05 2.84
C PHE A 65 -8.75 3.75 3.64
N LEU A 66 -8.40 3.86 4.92
CA LEU A 66 -8.21 2.71 5.82
C LEU A 66 -9.50 2.24 6.50
N THR A 67 -10.61 2.94 6.37
CA THR A 67 -11.89 2.57 6.99
C THR A 67 -12.38 1.17 6.59
N PRO A 68 -12.35 0.77 5.30
CA PRO A 68 -12.75 -0.59 4.90
C PRO A 68 -11.83 -1.67 5.50
N VAL A 69 -10.53 -1.37 5.62
CA VAL A 69 -9.54 -2.29 6.21
C VAL A 69 -9.78 -2.44 7.71
N ARG A 70 -10.08 -1.35 8.42
CA ARG A 70 -10.47 -1.38 9.84
C ARG A 70 -11.76 -2.13 10.09
N TRP A 71 -12.66 -2.18 9.10
CA TRP A 71 -13.90 -2.93 9.21
C TRP A 71 -13.73 -4.43 8.97
N LEU A 72 -12.71 -4.80 8.18
CA LEU A 72 -12.32 -6.18 7.95
C LEU A 72 -11.48 -6.76 9.11
N LEU A 73 -10.71 -5.91 9.80
CA LEU A 73 -9.94 -6.30 10.97
C LEU A 73 -10.87 -6.40 12.20
N PRO A 74 -10.86 -7.50 12.95
CA PRO A 74 -11.60 -7.58 14.21
C PRO A 74 -10.97 -6.60 15.19
N THR A 75 -11.66 -5.51 15.48
CA THR A 75 -11.32 -4.66 16.61
C THR A 75 -11.69 -5.40 17.90
N PRO A 76 -10.80 -5.46 18.91
CA PRO A 76 -11.14 -6.07 20.19
C PRO A 76 -12.38 -5.36 20.75
N SER A 77 -13.43 -6.13 21.03
CA SER A 77 -14.63 -5.60 21.65
C SER A 77 -14.32 -5.21 23.10
N PRO A 78 -14.91 -4.11 23.63
CA PRO A 78 -14.57 -3.54 24.94
C PRO A 78 -14.71 -4.50 26.13
N ASP A 79 -15.44 -5.59 25.95
CA ASP A 79 -15.73 -6.68 26.88
C ASP A 79 -14.59 -7.70 27.04
N THR A 80 -13.53 -7.62 26.22
CA THR A 80 -12.37 -8.53 26.30
C THR A 80 -11.57 -8.37 27.62
N SER A 81 -11.75 -7.28 28.36
CA SER A 81 -11.07 -7.05 29.65
C SER A 81 -11.81 -7.63 30.88
N LEU A 82 -13.05 -8.12 30.72
CA LEU A 82 -13.90 -8.56 31.85
C LEU A 82 -13.96 -10.08 32.04
N ASN A 83 -13.31 -10.87 31.19
CA ASN A 83 -13.32 -12.35 31.25
C ASN A 83 -11.93 -12.96 30.99
N MET A 84 -10.88 -12.46 31.67
CA MET A 84 -9.68 -13.27 31.86
C MET A 84 -9.78 -13.97 33.23
N PRO A 85 -9.78 -15.32 33.30
CA PRO A 85 -9.70 -16.06 34.56
C PRO A 85 -8.37 -15.84 35.29
#